data_AF-A0A1T1DYH3-F1
#
_entry.id   AF-A0A1T1DYH3-F1
#
_cell.length_a   1.000
_cell.length_b   1.000
_cell.length_c   1.000
_cell.angle_alpha   90.00
_cell.angle_beta   90.00
_cell.angle_gamma   90.00
#
_symmetry.space_group_name_H-M   'P 1'
#
loop_
_entity.id
_entity.type
_entity.pdbx_description
1 polymer ?
#
loop_
_entity_poly.entity_id
_entity_poly.type
_entity_poly.pdbx_seq_one_letter_code
_entity_poly.pdbx_strand_id
1 'polypeptide(L)'
;MSLCQPGRGNFSCGSCCGIFNLDLKPEEIQKLILERTEEFKNSVDFQKPWTMAEYRKVREKKEESIGRKDEHTYNCPFLGAFEKKIGCMIHPTFSGDPLSQNYSFYGSSICQGYECRNMERKSSLFWENLLGEMELDSFTYSAIASDYKTLDLIEETFFQKGISIEELFRSKKDLLKRLILRKIDQNVAMMNTSFEIPMEEKSGSAIQRLTQRLDLVSAPNLLNEINL
;
A
#
# COMPACT_ATOMS: atom_id res chain seq x y z
N MET A 1 -9.10 8.24 10.08
CA MET A 1 -9.13 7.18 9.03
C MET A 1 -8.28 7.69 7.89
N SER A 2 -7.60 6.80 7.19
CA SER A 2 -6.59 7.16 6.18
C SER A 2 -6.52 6.11 5.09
N LEU A 3 -5.83 6.40 3.99
CA LEU A 3 -5.51 5.43 2.94
C LEU A 3 -4.71 4.22 3.46
N CYS A 4 -4.12 4.30 4.66
CA CYS A 4 -3.45 3.16 5.30
C CYS A 4 -4.43 2.26 6.06
N GLN A 5 -5.38 2.87 6.78
CA GLN A 5 -6.41 2.20 7.57
C GLN A 5 -7.77 2.81 7.21
N PRO A 6 -8.34 2.38 6.06
CA PRO A 6 -9.53 3.02 5.51
C PRO A 6 -10.75 2.77 6.40
N GLY A 7 -11.64 3.76 6.43
CA GLY A 7 -12.88 3.71 7.21
C GLY A 7 -13.92 2.73 6.69
N ARG A 8 -13.84 2.38 5.40
CA ARG A 8 -14.71 1.44 4.71
C ARG A 8 -13.90 0.30 4.11
N GLY A 9 -14.52 -0.85 3.95
CA GLY A 9 -13.87 -2.06 3.46
C GLY A 9 -13.18 -2.87 4.55
N ASN A 10 -12.90 -4.13 4.24
CA ASN A 10 -12.27 -5.10 5.12
C ASN A 10 -10.79 -5.30 4.77
N PHE A 11 -10.10 -4.22 4.44
CA PHE A 11 -8.71 -4.21 4.03
C PHE A 11 -7.97 -3.00 4.61
N SER A 12 -6.65 -3.02 4.48
CA SER A 12 -5.73 -1.98 4.91
C SER A 12 -4.38 -2.15 4.21
N CYS A 13 -3.56 -1.10 4.23
CA CYS A 13 -2.27 -1.07 3.55
C CYS A 13 -1.11 -1.45 4.49
N GLY A 14 -0.19 -2.27 3.99
CA GLY A 14 1.06 -2.67 4.68
C GLY A 14 2.34 -2.14 4.02
N SER A 15 2.25 -1.34 2.95
CA SER A 15 3.39 -1.03 2.07
C SER A 15 4.53 -0.26 2.76
N CYS A 16 4.22 0.60 3.73
CA CYS A 16 5.23 1.37 4.47
C CYS A 16 6.03 0.52 5.47
N CYS A 17 5.53 -0.66 5.83
CA CYS A 17 6.26 -1.60 6.69
C CYS A 17 7.30 -2.42 5.91
N GLY A 18 7.44 -2.17 4.60
CA GLY A 18 8.42 -2.83 3.75
C GLY A 18 8.08 -4.25 3.34
N ILE A 19 6.88 -4.77 3.64
CA ILE A 19 6.57 -6.20 3.39
C ILE A 19 6.77 -6.60 1.92
N PHE A 20 6.41 -5.72 0.98
CA PHE A 20 6.57 -5.98 -0.45
C PHE A 20 8.00 -5.80 -0.97
N ASN A 21 8.94 -5.38 -0.12
CA ASN A 21 10.37 -5.38 -0.44
C ASN A 21 10.98 -6.80 -0.38
N LEU A 22 10.32 -7.74 0.30
CA LEU A 22 10.77 -9.13 0.31
C LEU A 22 10.60 -9.73 -1.09
N ASP A 23 11.61 -10.46 -1.55
CA ASP A 23 11.59 -11.20 -2.81
C ASP A 23 10.85 -12.53 -2.63
N LEU A 24 9.55 -12.41 -2.37
CA LEU A 24 8.62 -13.51 -2.11
C LEU A 24 7.41 -13.39 -3.03
N LYS A 25 6.81 -14.53 -3.35
CA LYS A 25 5.52 -14.55 -4.05
C LYS A 25 4.39 -14.07 -3.14
N PRO A 26 3.27 -13.59 -3.69
CA PRO A 26 2.14 -13.10 -2.89
C PRO A 26 1.65 -14.10 -1.83
N GLU A 27 1.59 -15.40 -2.16
CA GLU A 27 1.11 -16.43 -1.23
C GLU A 27 2.10 -16.66 -0.08
N GLU A 28 3.40 -16.52 -0.36
CA GLU A 28 4.47 -16.63 0.63
C GLU A 28 4.45 -15.44 1.59
N ILE A 29 4.17 -14.23 1.09
CA ILE A 29 3.98 -13.05 1.95
C ILE A 29 2.73 -13.23 2.83
N GLN A 30 1.61 -13.72 2.29
CA GLN A 30 0.42 -14.00 3.09
C GLN A 30 0.72 -14.96 4.23
N LYS A 31 1.41 -16.07 3.93
CA LYS A 31 1.87 -17.03 4.92
C LYS A 31 2.79 -16.37 5.97
N LEU A 32 3.75 -15.55 5.53
CA LEU A 32 4.68 -14.87 6.40
C LEU A 32 3.97 -13.93 7.39
N ILE A 33 2.98 -13.16 6.93
CA ILE A 33 2.18 -12.28 7.80
C ILE A 33 1.44 -13.10 8.84
N LEU A 34 0.85 -14.24 8.47
CA LEU A 34 0.14 -15.11 9.41
C LEU A 34 1.11 -15.73 10.44
N GLU A 35 2.26 -16.22 10.00
CA GLU A 35 3.30 -16.74 10.90
C GLU A 35 3.79 -15.69 11.90
N ARG A 36 4.09 -14.47 11.43
CA ARG A 36 4.44 -13.33 12.29
C ARG A 36 3.35 -13.06 13.32
N THR A 37 2.10 -13.08 12.87
CA THR A 37 0.93 -12.80 13.73
C THR A 37 0.79 -13.82 14.85
N GLU A 38 0.85 -15.11 14.52
CA GLU A 38 0.70 -16.18 15.51
C GLU A 38 1.90 -16.24 16.45
N GLU A 39 3.11 -16.06 15.94
CA GLU A 39 4.30 -16.00 16.78
C GLU A 39 4.25 -14.80 17.74
N PHE A 40 3.82 -13.63 17.28
CA PHE A 40 3.67 -12.43 18.09
C PHE A 40 2.67 -12.66 19.23
N LYS A 41 1.47 -13.18 18.93
CA LYS A 41 0.43 -13.46 19.93
C LYS A 41 0.90 -14.39 21.04
N ASN A 42 1.78 -15.35 20.72
CA ASN A 42 2.27 -16.34 21.67
C ASN A 42 3.52 -15.90 22.44
N SER A 43 4.24 -14.87 21.98
CA SER A 43 5.54 -14.49 22.55
C SER A 43 5.60 -13.08 23.13
N VAL A 44 4.67 -12.19 22.76
CA VAL A 44 4.66 -10.80 23.20
C VAL A 44 3.62 -10.58 24.29
N ASP A 45 4.07 -9.96 25.38
CA ASP A 45 3.27 -9.51 26.51
C ASP A 45 3.48 -8.00 26.65
N PHE A 46 2.44 -7.19 26.39
CA PHE A 46 2.55 -5.73 26.46
C PHE A 46 2.86 -5.21 27.87
N GLN A 47 2.59 -5.99 28.93
CA GLN A 47 3.00 -5.64 30.30
C GLN A 47 4.50 -5.85 30.54
N LYS A 48 5.18 -6.55 29.62
CA LYS A 48 6.61 -6.83 29.64
C LYS A 48 7.23 -6.33 28.33
N PRO A 49 7.46 -5.01 28.18
CA PRO A 49 7.85 -4.42 26.90
C PRO A 49 9.11 -5.02 26.25
N TRP A 50 10.02 -5.58 27.05
CA TRP A 50 11.20 -6.30 26.54
C TRP A 50 10.86 -7.52 25.65
N THR A 51 9.67 -8.10 25.79
CA THR A 51 9.20 -9.21 24.93
C THR A 51 9.03 -8.78 23.47
N MET A 52 8.69 -7.52 23.20
CA MET A 52 8.64 -6.97 21.83
C MET A 52 10.05 -6.94 21.20
N ALA A 53 11.06 -6.55 21.97
CA ALA A 53 12.45 -6.54 21.51
C ALA A 53 12.95 -7.95 21.20
N GLU A 54 12.59 -8.93 22.04
CA GLU A 54 12.96 -10.34 21.81
C GLU A 54 12.24 -10.91 20.59
N TYR A 55 10.92 -10.66 20.44
CA TYR A 55 10.18 -11.06 19.23
C TYR A 55 10.84 -10.50 17.97
N ARG A 56 11.18 -9.20 17.95
CA ARG A 56 11.87 -8.59 16.81
C ARG A 56 13.17 -9.31 16.48
N LYS A 57 14.02 -9.52 17.48
CA LYS A 57 15.32 -10.19 17.31
C LYS A 57 15.17 -11.61 16.75
N VAL A 58 14.24 -12.39 17.30
CA VAL A 58 13.97 -13.75 16.83
C VAL A 58 13.44 -13.74 15.39
N ARG A 59 12.52 -12.84 15.07
CA ARG A 59 11.89 -12.77 13.75
C ARG A 59 12.85 -12.27 12.68
N GLU A 60 13.61 -11.22 12.96
CA GLU A 60 14.64 -10.70 12.03
C GLU A 60 15.69 -11.77 11.72
N LYS A 61 16.09 -12.58 12.72
CA LYS A 61 17.00 -13.71 12.51
C LYS A 61 16.38 -14.82 11.65
N LYS A 62 15.10 -15.16 11.86
CA LYS A 62 14.40 -16.17 11.04
C LYS A 62 14.28 -15.74 9.57
N GLU A 63 14.15 -14.44 9.35
CA GLU A 63 13.93 -13.84 8.03
C GLU A 63 15.22 -13.34 7.36
N GLU A 64 16.38 -13.57 7.98
CA GLU A 64 17.68 -13.06 7.50
C GLU A 64 18.07 -13.62 6.12
N SER A 65 17.57 -14.80 5.77
CA SER A 65 17.83 -15.46 4.49
C SER A 65 16.83 -15.10 3.38
N ILE A 66 15.79 -14.32 3.69
CA ILE A 66 14.80 -13.90 2.70
C ILE A 66 15.40 -12.75 1.88
N GLY A 67 15.52 -12.95 0.57
CA GLY A 67 16.02 -11.94 -0.35
C GLY A 67 15.18 -10.66 -0.32
N ARG A 68 15.82 -9.53 -0.63
CA ARG A 68 15.20 -8.21 -0.69
C ARG A 68 15.42 -7.59 -2.07
N LYS A 69 14.42 -6.85 -2.55
CA LYS A 69 14.51 -6.09 -3.81
C LYS A 69 15.43 -4.87 -3.66
N ASP A 70 15.42 -4.26 -2.48
CA ASP A 70 16.31 -3.19 -2.06
C ASP A 70 16.85 -3.47 -0.64
N GLU A 71 18.16 -3.61 -0.51
CA GLU A 71 18.86 -3.88 0.75
C GLU A 71 18.75 -2.73 1.76
N HIS A 72 18.46 -1.52 1.30
CA HIS A 72 18.35 -0.33 2.17
C HIS A 72 16.94 -0.13 2.74
N THR A 73 15.94 -0.81 2.19
CA THR A 73 14.57 -0.75 2.69
C THR A 73 14.38 -1.72 3.85
N TYR A 74 14.03 -1.19 5.03
CA TYR A 74 13.79 -2.00 6.21
C TYR A 74 12.45 -2.75 6.13
N ASN A 75 12.48 -4.05 6.44
CA ASN A 75 11.31 -4.90 6.51
C ASN A 75 10.89 -5.09 7.97
N CYS A 76 9.80 -4.44 8.39
CA CYS A 76 9.36 -4.48 9.78
C CYS A 76 8.72 -5.84 10.12
N PRO A 77 9.21 -6.57 11.16
CA PRO A 77 8.67 -7.87 11.56
C PRO A 77 7.34 -7.76 12.32
N PHE A 78 6.93 -6.54 12.69
CA PHE A 78 5.69 -6.27 13.42
C PHE A 78 4.48 -6.05 12.52
N LEU A 79 4.62 -6.15 11.18
CA LEU A 79 3.45 -6.19 10.32
C LEU A 79 2.79 -7.57 10.44
N GLY A 80 1.54 -7.58 10.93
CA GLY A 80 0.70 -8.76 11.11
C GLY A 80 -0.72 -8.55 10.58
N ALA A 81 -1.56 -9.56 10.80
CA ALA A 81 -2.95 -9.59 10.40
C ALA A 81 -3.90 -9.33 11.59
N PHE A 82 -4.99 -8.61 11.31
CA PHE A 82 -6.11 -8.32 12.19
C PHE A 82 -7.40 -8.67 11.46
N GLU A 83 -7.89 -9.89 11.67
CA GLU A 83 -8.99 -10.45 10.89
C GLU A 83 -8.68 -10.40 9.38
N LYS A 84 -9.38 -9.53 8.63
CA LYS A 84 -9.21 -9.33 7.19
C LYS A 84 -8.23 -8.19 6.84
N LYS A 85 -7.79 -7.42 7.83
CA LYS A 85 -6.86 -6.30 7.67
C LYS A 85 -5.44 -6.70 8.03
N ILE A 86 -4.47 -5.93 7.59
CA ILE A 86 -3.07 -5.98 8.04
C ILE A 86 -2.65 -4.69 8.73
N GLY A 87 -1.62 -4.74 9.57
CA GLY A 87 -1.11 -3.54 10.22
C GLY A 87 -0.02 -3.81 11.24
N CYS A 88 0.41 -2.75 11.93
CA CYS A 88 1.42 -2.83 12.95
C CYS A 88 0.85 -3.46 14.24
N MET A 89 1.37 -4.62 14.64
CA MET A 89 0.97 -5.34 15.87
C MET A 89 1.35 -4.61 17.16
N ILE A 90 2.31 -3.68 17.07
CA ILE A 90 2.74 -2.82 18.18
C ILE A 90 2.26 -1.37 18.00
N HIS A 91 1.21 -1.13 17.21
CA HIS A 91 0.63 0.21 17.09
C HIS A 91 0.07 0.67 18.44
N PRO A 92 0.20 1.96 18.83
CA PRO A 92 -0.34 2.47 20.10
C PRO A 92 -1.80 2.15 20.35
N THR A 93 -2.62 2.11 19.30
CA THR A 93 -4.04 1.71 19.37
C THR A 93 -4.23 0.30 19.92
N PHE A 94 -3.29 -0.62 19.68
CA PHE A 94 -3.37 -2.01 20.12
C PHE A 94 -2.55 -2.27 21.39
N SER A 95 -1.37 -1.67 21.50
CA SER A 95 -0.49 -1.84 22.66
C SER A 95 -0.95 -1.06 23.90
N GLY A 96 -1.70 0.03 23.71
CA GLY A 96 -2.00 1.01 24.76
C GLY A 96 -0.81 1.89 25.15
N ASP A 97 0.35 1.70 24.54
CA ASP A 97 1.59 2.44 24.81
C ASP A 97 1.92 3.35 23.61
N PRO A 98 1.92 4.69 23.77
CA PRO A 98 2.31 5.64 22.72
C PRO A 98 3.72 5.43 22.16
N LEU A 99 4.59 4.76 22.92
CA LEU A 99 6.00 4.53 22.61
C LEU A 99 6.29 3.12 22.11
N SER A 100 5.30 2.23 22.00
CA SER A 100 5.52 0.83 21.62
C SER A 100 6.17 0.68 20.24
N GLN A 101 6.01 1.63 19.33
CA GLN A 101 6.67 1.59 18.03
C GLN A 101 8.17 1.87 18.09
N ASN A 102 8.72 2.30 19.23
CA ASN A 102 10.17 2.40 19.47
C ASN A 102 10.87 1.03 19.46
N TYR A 103 10.12 -0.07 19.51
CA TYR A 103 10.65 -1.41 19.31
C TYR A 103 10.88 -1.76 17.83
N SER A 104 10.35 -0.98 16.89
CA SER A 104 10.67 -1.09 15.46
C SER A 104 11.92 -0.26 15.11
N PHE A 105 12.55 -0.55 13.97
CA PHE A 105 13.73 0.20 13.50
C PHE A 105 13.48 1.70 13.30
N TYR A 106 12.34 2.06 12.71
CA TYR A 106 12.00 3.46 12.43
C TYR A 106 11.58 4.25 13.69
N GLY A 107 11.10 3.55 14.72
CA GLY A 107 10.64 4.17 15.95
C GLY A 107 9.30 4.92 15.81
N SER A 108 8.75 5.36 16.94
CA SER A 108 7.40 5.95 16.98
C SER A 108 7.29 7.23 16.17
N SER A 109 8.31 8.09 16.20
CA SER A 109 8.29 9.39 15.50
C SER A 109 8.14 9.22 13.98
N ILE A 110 8.90 8.32 13.37
CA ILE A 110 8.84 8.09 11.92
C ILE A 110 7.59 7.29 11.59
N CYS A 111 7.28 6.23 12.33
CA CYS A 111 6.11 5.40 12.03
C CYS A 111 4.78 6.16 12.09
N GLN A 112 4.63 7.12 13.01
CA GLN A 112 3.40 7.91 13.17
C GLN A 112 3.38 9.15 12.29
N GLY A 113 4.55 9.73 11.97
CA GLY A 113 4.66 10.93 11.15
C GLY A 113 4.81 10.68 9.64
N TYR A 114 5.11 9.45 9.22
CA TYR A 114 5.32 9.14 7.81
C TYR A 114 4.00 9.07 7.03
N GLU A 115 3.84 10.00 6.09
CA GLU A 115 2.79 9.97 5.08
C GLU A 115 3.42 9.59 3.74
N CYS A 116 2.95 8.50 3.12
CA CYS A 116 3.43 8.15 1.78
C CYS A 116 2.89 9.15 0.74
N ARG A 117 3.46 9.17 -0.47
CA ARG A 117 3.03 10.09 -1.55
C ARG A 117 1.51 10.03 -1.84
N ASN A 118 0.88 8.87 -1.65
CA ASN A 118 -0.57 8.72 -1.81
C ASN A 118 -1.40 9.15 -0.61
N MET A 119 -0.79 9.29 0.56
CA MET A 119 -1.42 9.93 1.71
C MET A 119 -1.38 11.45 1.57
N GLU A 120 -0.25 12.00 1.13
CA GLU A 120 -0.02 13.44 0.98
C GLU A 120 -0.82 14.07 -0.19
N ARG A 121 -1.32 13.27 -1.14
CA ARG A 121 -2.09 13.80 -2.28
C ARG A 121 -3.40 14.47 -1.79
N LYS A 122 -3.74 15.59 -2.40
CA LYS A 122 -5.00 16.34 -2.11
C LYS A 122 -6.26 15.48 -2.33
N SER A 123 -6.18 14.52 -3.23
CA SER A 123 -7.25 13.61 -3.61
C SER A 123 -7.32 12.34 -2.76
N SER A 124 -6.53 12.22 -1.68
CA SER A 124 -6.38 10.97 -0.92
C SER A 124 -7.71 10.45 -0.38
N LEU A 125 -8.56 11.35 0.13
CA LEU A 125 -9.90 11.00 0.61
C LEU A 125 -10.83 10.54 -0.53
N PHE A 126 -10.70 11.10 -1.74
CA PHE A 126 -11.48 10.65 -2.89
C PHE A 126 -11.10 9.23 -3.31
N TRP A 127 -9.79 8.92 -3.32
CA TRP A 127 -9.29 7.56 -3.56
C TRP A 127 -9.71 6.60 -2.45
N GLU A 128 -9.58 6.97 -1.18
CA GLU A 128 -10.04 6.15 -0.05
C GLU A 128 -11.51 5.76 -0.22
N ASN A 129 -12.37 6.74 -0.53
CA ASN A 129 -13.80 6.51 -0.73
C ASN A 129 -14.09 5.62 -1.95
N LEU A 130 -13.42 5.87 -3.08
CA LEU A 130 -13.58 5.05 -4.29
C LEU A 130 -13.20 3.60 -4.04
N LEU A 131 -12.04 3.37 -3.43
CA LEU A 131 -11.52 2.03 -3.15
C LEU A 131 -12.33 1.33 -2.06
N GLY A 132 -12.85 2.08 -1.09
CA GLY A 132 -13.75 1.58 -0.05
C GLY A 132 -15.07 0.99 -0.56
N GLU A 133 -15.42 1.25 -1.82
CA GLU A 133 -16.59 0.68 -2.51
C GLU A 133 -16.24 -0.52 -3.41
N MET A 134 -14.97 -0.91 -3.45
CA MET A 134 -14.50 -2.05 -4.23
C MET A 134 -14.31 -3.26 -3.31
N GLU A 135 -14.53 -4.45 -3.84
CA GLU A 135 -14.23 -5.70 -3.14
C GLU A 135 -12.74 -6.02 -3.32
N LEU A 136 -11.92 -5.56 -2.38
CA LEU A 136 -10.47 -5.74 -2.38
C LEU A 136 -10.04 -6.53 -1.13
N ASP A 137 -8.92 -7.24 -1.25
CA ASP A 137 -8.16 -7.72 -0.11
C ASP A 137 -7.04 -6.72 0.27
N SER A 138 -6.39 -6.93 1.41
CA SER A 138 -5.30 -6.08 1.90
C SER A 138 -4.08 -6.03 0.98
N PHE A 139 -3.80 -7.07 0.19
CA PHE A 139 -2.65 -7.12 -0.72
C PHE A 139 -2.91 -6.26 -1.94
N THR A 140 -4.03 -6.51 -2.60
CA THR A 140 -4.51 -5.75 -3.75
C THR A 140 -4.70 -4.28 -3.37
N TYR A 141 -5.30 -4.00 -2.21
CA TYR A 141 -5.43 -2.64 -1.70
C TYR A 141 -4.06 -1.99 -1.45
N SER A 142 -3.13 -2.69 -0.81
CA SER A 142 -1.78 -2.15 -0.59
C SER A 142 -1.09 -1.77 -1.89
N ALA A 143 -1.17 -2.63 -2.91
CA ALA A 143 -0.60 -2.38 -4.24
C ALA A 143 -1.19 -1.16 -4.97
N ILE A 144 -2.44 -0.82 -4.68
CA ILE A 144 -3.06 0.41 -5.20
C ILE A 144 -2.65 1.60 -4.35
N ALA A 145 -2.73 1.44 -3.03
CA ALA A 145 -2.45 2.47 -2.05
C ALA A 145 -0.98 2.96 -2.08
N SER A 146 -0.01 2.14 -2.47
CA SER A 146 1.38 2.58 -2.67
C SER A 146 1.71 2.98 -4.11
N ASP A 147 0.87 2.67 -5.10
CA ASP A 147 1.16 2.95 -6.52
C ASP A 147 0.76 4.37 -6.93
N TYR A 148 1.53 5.34 -6.43
CA TYR A 148 1.30 6.74 -6.77
C TYR A 148 1.44 7.02 -8.27
N LYS A 149 2.22 6.23 -9.02
CA LYS A 149 2.44 6.46 -10.46
C LYS A 149 1.17 6.25 -11.25
N THR A 150 0.42 5.18 -10.95
CA THR A 150 -0.87 4.96 -11.61
C THR A 150 -1.84 6.08 -11.28
N LEU A 151 -1.96 6.44 -9.99
CA LEU A 151 -2.92 7.45 -9.57
C LEU A 151 -2.58 8.85 -10.12
N ASP A 152 -1.29 9.21 -10.14
CA ASP A 152 -0.81 10.47 -10.74
C ASP A 152 -1.12 10.51 -12.24
N LEU A 153 -0.86 9.43 -12.98
CA LEU A 153 -1.15 9.39 -14.42
C LEU A 153 -2.65 9.47 -14.72
N ILE A 154 -3.50 8.89 -13.88
CA ILE A 154 -4.95 9.03 -14.00
C ILE A 154 -5.34 10.49 -13.77
N GLU A 155 -4.95 11.08 -12.64
CA GLU A 155 -5.29 12.47 -12.30
C GLU A 155 -4.77 13.46 -13.36
N GLU A 156 -3.50 13.33 -13.77
CA GLU A 156 -2.87 14.19 -14.76
C GLU A 156 -3.55 14.08 -16.14
N THR A 157 -3.97 12.87 -16.53
CA THR A 157 -4.69 12.63 -17.80
C THR A 157 -6.00 13.42 -17.87
N PHE A 158 -6.78 13.39 -16.80
CA PHE A 158 -8.07 14.09 -16.76
C PHE A 158 -7.90 15.59 -16.48
N PHE A 159 -6.90 15.98 -15.70
CA PHE A 159 -6.55 17.39 -15.51
C PHE A 159 -6.15 18.06 -16.83
N GLN A 160 -5.32 17.41 -17.66
CA GLN A 160 -4.96 17.91 -18.99
C GLN A 160 -6.16 18.05 -19.94
N LYS A 161 -7.27 17.38 -19.65
CA LYS A 161 -8.55 17.49 -20.36
C LYS A 161 -9.50 18.54 -19.75
N GLY A 162 -9.05 19.28 -18.73
CA GLY A 162 -9.84 20.33 -18.07
C GLY A 162 -10.84 19.81 -17.04
N ILE A 163 -10.73 18.55 -16.61
CA ILE A 163 -11.60 17.95 -15.60
C ILE A 163 -10.94 18.11 -14.21
N SER A 164 -11.63 18.76 -13.27
CA SER A 164 -11.14 18.90 -11.89
C SER A 164 -11.18 17.56 -11.15
N ILE A 165 -10.44 17.43 -10.05
CA ILE A 165 -10.46 16.20 -9.22
C ILE A 165 -11.86 15.91 -8.70
N GLU A 166 -12.57 16.92 -8.22
CA GLU A 166 -13.93 16.77 -7.70
C GLU A 166 -14.89 16.27 -8.78
N GLU A 167 -14.79 16.84 -9.99
CA GLU A 167 -15.59 16.40 -11.13
C GLU A 167 -15.21 14.98 -11.57
N LEU A 168 -13.92 14.66 -11.61
CA LEU A 168 -13.42 13.33 -11.97
C LEU A 168 -14.05 12.24 -11.10
N PHE A 169 -14.02 12.41 -9.77
CA PHE A 169 -14.59 11.43 -8.84
C PHE A 169 -16.12 11.46 -8.77
N ARG A 170 -16.76 12.55 -9.21
CA ARG A 170 -18.21 12.68 -9.29
C ARG A 170 -18.79 12.02 -10.53
N SER A 171 -18.27 12.32 -11.73
CA SER A 171 -18.88 11.93 -13.00
C SER A 171 -18.21 10.75 -13.70
N LYS A 172 -16.94 10.45 -13.40
CA LYS A 172 -16.18 9.36 -14.03
C LYS A 172 -15.84 8.22 -13.05
N LYS A 173 -16.57 8.12 -11.94
CA LYS A 173 -16.32 7.13 -10.87
C LYS A 173 -16.21 5.68 -11.36
N ASP A 174 -17.12 5.25 -12.23
CA ASP A 174 -17.13 3.89 -12.77
C ASP A 174 -15.98 3.65 -13.76
N LEU A 175 -15.54 4.69 -14.47
CA LEU A 175 -14.33 4.64 -15.28
C LEU A 175 -13.09 4.48 -14.39
N LEU A 176 -12.99 5.24 -13.29
CA LEU A 176 -11.89 5.09 -12.32
C LEU A 176 -11.83 3.68 -11.75
N LYS A 177 -12.95 3.10 -11.32
CA LYS A 177 -13.00 1.70 -10.83
C LYS A 177 -12.48 0.73 -11.90
N ARG A 178 -12.90 0.88 -13.16
CA ARG A 178 -12.41 0.02 -14.25
C ARG A 178 -10.94 0.22 -14.59
N LEU A 179 -10.39 1.43 -14.43
CA LEU A 179 -8.95 1.67 -14.56
C LEU A 179 -8.15 0.98 -13.45
N ILE A 180 -8.67 0.98 -12.21
CA ILE A 180 -8.07 0.24 -11.10
C ILE A 180 -8.16 -1.28 -11.32
N LEU A 181 -9.32 -1.79 -11.77
CA LEU A 181 -9.45 -3.20 -12.13
C LEU A 181 -8.47 -3.57 -13.26
N ARG A 182 -8.33 -2.70 -14.26
CA ARG A 182 -7.36 -2.90 -15.34
C ARG A 182 -5.91 -2.99 -14.83
N LYS A 183 -5.52 -2.14 -13.85
CA LYS A 183 -4.22 -2.26 -13.18
C LYS A 183 -4.01 -3.65 -12.57
N ILE A 184 -5.04 -4.16 -11.89
CA ILE A 184 -5.02 -5.48 -11.24
C ILE A 184 -4.88 -6.58 -12.30
N ASP A 185 -5.73 -6.57 -13.33
CA ASP A 185 -5.74 -7.56 -14.40
C ASP A 185 -4.40 -7.62 -15.17
N GLN A 186 -3.74 -6.47 -15.31
CA GLN A 186 -2.44 -6.36 -15.97
C GLN A 186 -1.24 -6.57 -15.02
N ASN A 187 -1.49 -6.93 -13.76
CA ASN A 187 -0.48 -7.15 -12.73
C ASN A 187 0.52 -5.97 -12.61
N VAL A 188 0.02 -4.74 -12.80
CA VAL A 188 0.87 -3.55 -12.84
C VAL A 188 1.25 -3.17 -11.42
N ALA A 189 2.55 -3.21 -11.08
CA ALA A 189 3.09 -2.80 -9.78
C ALA A 189 2.29 -3.37 -8.59
N MET A 190 2.12 -4.69 -8.56
CA MET A 190 1.34 -5.37 -7.50
C MET A 190 2.12 -5.65 -6.21
N MET A 191 3.41 -5.34 -6.19
CA MET A 191 4.33 -5.69 -5.10
C MET A 191 5.29 -4.52 -4.79
N ASN A 192 4.74 -3.30 -4.77
CA ASN A 192 5.51 -2.08 -4.57
C ASN A 192 5.50 -1.60 -3.12
N THR A 193 6.66 -1.14 -2.66
CA THR A 193 6.76 -0.43 -1.37
C THR A 193 6.27 1.02 -1.52
N SER A 194 6.05 1.70 -0.39
CA SER A 194 5.78 3.14 -0.41
C SER A 194 7.02 4.01 -0.69
N PHE A 195 8.21 3.40 -0.71
CA PHE A 195 9.50 4.09 -0.81
C PHE A 195 10.04 4.14 -2.25
N GLU A 196 9.37 3.50 -3.21
CA GLU A 196 9.82 3.43 -4.60
C GLU A 196 9.70 4.78 -5.32
N ILE A 197 10.79 5.56 -5.36
CA ILE A 197 10.89 6.78 -6.16
C ILE A 197 11.74 6.46 -7.40
N PRO A 198 11.17 6.48 -8.63
CA PRO A 198 11.95 6.30 -9.84
C PRO A 198 12.86 7.51 -10.05
N MET A 199 14.06 7.24 -10.54
CA MET A 199 15.04 8.27 -10.90
C MET A 199 14.86 8.78 -12.34
N GLU A 200 14.04 8.13 -13.16
CA GLU A 200 13.91 8.45 -14.58
C GLU A 200 12.59 9.18 -14.92
N GLU A 201 12.72 10.29 -15.65
CA GLU A 201 11.61 10.97 -16.30
C GLU A 201 11.20 10.22 -17.57
N LYS A 202 9.98 9.67 -17.58
CA LYS A 202 9.40 9.09 -18.80
C LYS A 202 8.82 10.20 -19.67
N SER A 203 9.27 10.27 -20.92
CA SER A 203 8.76 11.19 -21.94
C SER A 203 7.35 10.81 -22.41
N GLY A 204 6.63 11.79 -22.99
CA GLY A 204 5.27 11.63 -23.50
C GLY A 204 4.19 12.26 -22.61
N SER A 205 2.99 12.43 -23.17
CA SER A 205 1.85 12.98 -22.44
C SER A 205 1.34 12.03 -21.35
N ALA A 206 0.55 12.53 -20.40
CA ALA A 206 -0.03 11.71 -19.32
C ALA A 206 -0.83 10.52 -19.88
N ILE A 207 -1.66 10.77 -20.90
CA ILE A 207 -2.47 9.72 -21.54
C ILE A 207 -1.61 8.66 -22.24
N GLN A 208 -0.50 9.04 -22.89
CA GLN A 208 0.40 8.07 -23.52
C GLN A 208 1.04 7.17 -22.47
N ARG A 209 1.51 7.75 -21.37
CA ARG A 209 2.13 7.03 -20.25
C ARG A 209 1.10 6.15 -19.52
N LEU A 210 -0.13 6.62 -19.34
CA LEU A 210 -1.23 5.83 -18.76
C LEU A 210 -1.61 4.66 -19.67
N THR A 211 -1.69 4.90 -20.99
CA THR A 211 -1.97 3.89 -22.00
C THR A 211 -0.93 2.78 -21.98
N GLN A 212 0.35 3.14 -21.94
CA GLN A 212 1.43 2.17 -21.83
C GLN A 212 1.39 1.43 -20.49
N ARG A 213 1.15 2.14 -19.39
CA ARG A 213 1.17 1.58 -18.03
C ARG A 213 0.06 0.55 -17.80
N LEU A 214 -1.14 0.78 -18.33
CA LEU A 214 -2.31 -0.09 -18.12
C LEU A 214 -2.65 -0.95 -19.34
N ASP A 215 -1.76 -0.96 -20.35
CA ASP A 215 -2.00 -1.57 -21.66
C ASP A 215 -3.40 -1.23 -22.22
N LEU A 216 -3.73 0.06 -22.31
CA LEU A 216 -5.08 0.47 -22.74
C LEU A 216 -5.33 0.23 -24.23
N VAL A 217 -4.29 -0.09 -25.00
CA VAL A 217 -4.42 -0.45 -26.43
C VAL A 217 -5.23 -1.74 -26.59
N SER A 218 -5.07 -2.71 -25.69
CA SER A 218 -5.90 -3.92 -25.69
C SER A 218 -7.26 -3.75 -24.98
N ALA A 219 -7.60 -2.54 -24.54
CA ALA A 219 -8.88 -2.17 -23.95
C ALA A 219 -9.49 -0.91 -24.61
N PRO A 220 -9.83 -0.96 -25.91
CA PRO A 220 -10.22 0.23 -26.68
C PRO A 220 -11.45 0.94 -26.14
N ASN A 221 -12.39 0.23 -25.51
CA ASN A 221 -13.56 0.84 -24.87
C ASN A 221 -13.15 1.79 -23.73
N LEU A 222 -12.20 1.39 -22.87
CA LEU A 222 -11.69 2.25 -21.81
C LEU A 222 -10.94 3.45 -22.39
N LEU A 223 -10.10 3.22 -23.39
CA LEU A 223 -9.34 4.28 -24.03
C LEU A 223 -10.27 5.32 -24.69
N ASN A 224 -11.34 4.88 -25.34
CA ASN A 224 -12.35 5.76 -25.92
C ASN A 224 -13.05 6.59 -24.85
N GLU A 225 -13.46 5.99 -23.73
CA GLU A 225 -14.12 6.71 -22.64
C GLU A 225 -13.23 7.73 -21.91
N ILE A 226 -11.92 7.49 -21.87
CA ILE A 226 -10.93 8.47 -21.39
C ILE A 226 -10.82 9.64 -22.39
N ASN A 227 -11.02 9.36 -23.69
CA ASN A 227 -10.93 10.37 -24.74
C ASN A 227 -12.19 11.23 -24.88
N LEU A 228 -13.33 10.78 -24.35
CA LEU A 228 -14.60 11.51 -24.25
C LEU A 228 -14.65 12.44 -23.03
#